data_AF-R2VKG5-F1
#
_entry.id   AF-R2VKG5-F1
#
_cell.length_a   1.000
_cell.length_b   1.000
_cell.length_c   1.000
_cell.angle_alpha   90.00
_cell.angle_beta   90.00
_cell.angle_gamma   90.00
#
_symmetry.space_group_name_H-M   'P 1'
#
loop_
_entity.id
_entity.type
_entity.pdbx_description
1 polymer ?
#
loop_
_entity_poly.entity_id
_entity_poly.type
_entity_poly.pdbx_seq_one_letter_code
_entity_poly.pdbx_strand_id
1 'polypeptide(L)' 'MKNAKAKAIDDAVRSTQLMEALAKRDREIALNLLKTDLSLIQISEATGMPVEDIQKLKEDQK' A
#
# COMPACT_ATOMS: atom_id res chain seq x y z
N MET A 1 -29.00 3.27 -22.51
CA MET A 1 -27.80 2.40 -22.29
C MET A 1 -26.44 3.13 -22.35
N LYS A 2 -26.31 4.38 -22.83
CA LYS A 2 -25.00 5.07 -22.92
C LYS A 2 -24.37 5.46 -21.55
N ASN A 3 -25.18 5.68 -20.50
CA ASN A 3 -24.69 6.15 -19.20
C ASN A 3 -24.11 5.06 -18.28
N ALA A 4 -24.50 3.79 -18.45
CA ALA A 4 -24.05 2.71 -17.56
C ALA A 4 -22.57 2.35 -17.80
N LYS A 5 -22.11 2.38 -19.06
CA LYS A 5 -20.71 2.10 -19.41
C LYS A 5 -19.76 3.19 -18.92
N ALA A 6 -20.15 4.46 -19.05
CA ALA A 6 -19.35 5.59 -18.55
C ALA A 6 -19.19 5.55 -17.02
N LYS A 7 -20.25 5.22 -16.29
CA LYS A 7 -20.21 5.06 -14.83
C LYS A 7 -19.29 3.92 -14.38
N ALA A 8 -19.33 2.77 -15.05
CA ALA A 8 -18.47 1.64 -14.71
C ALA A 8 -16.97 1.94 -14.90
N ILE A 9 -16.62 2.72 -15.93
CA ILE A 9 -15.25 3.17 -16.15
C ILE A 9 -14.81 4.14 -15.05
N ASP A 10 -15.66 5.12 -14.73
CA ASP A 10 -15.37 6.11 -13.68
C ASP A 10 -15.22 5.45 -12.30
N ASP A 11 -16.08 4.50 -11.95
CA ASP A 11 -15.99 3.72 -10.71
C ASP A 11 -14.70 2.86 -10.68
N ALA A 12 -14.31 2.27 -11.82
CA ALA A 12 -13.05 1.52 -11.92
C ALA A 12 -11.82 2.42 -11.75
N VAL A 13 -11.81 3.60 -12.36
CA VAL A 13 -10.72 4.58 -12.20
C VAL A 13 -10.59 5.03 -10.75
N ARG A 14 -11.70 5.37 -10.09
CA ARG A 14 -11.70 5.75 -8.67
C ARG A 14 -11.23 4.61 -7.77
N SER A 15 -11.65 3.39 -8.06
CA SER A 15 -11.21 2.20 -7.31
C SER A 15 -9.70 2.00 -7.42
N THR A 16 -9.14 2.11 -8.62
CA THR A 16 -7.68 2.03 -8.83
C THR A 16 -6.95 3.15 -8.09
N GLN A 17 -7.42 4.39 -8.19
CA GLN A 17 -6.82 5.53 -7.47
C GLN A 17 -6.85 5.34 -5.95
N LEU A 18 -7.95 4.80 -5.42
CA LEU A 18 -8.08 4.49 -3.99
C LEU A 18 -7.11 3.38 -3.58
N MET A 19 -6.98 2.33 -4.39
CA MET A 19 -6.03 1.24 -4.15
C MET A 19 -4.57 1.73 -4.17
N GLU A 20 -4.22 2.60 -5.11
CA GLU A 20 -2.89 3.23 -5.16
C GLU A 20 -2.63 4.14 -3.96
N ALA A 21 -3.64 4.89 -3.51
CA ALA A 21 -3.53 5.75 -2.34
C ALA A 21 -3.32 4.93 -1.06
N LEU A 22 -4.03 3.81 -0.91
CA LEU A 22 -3.84 2.87 0.20
C LEU A 22 -2.44 2.25 0.17
N ALA A 23 -1.98 1.77 -1.00
CA ALA A 23 -0.65 1.21 -1.14
C ALA A 23 0.47 2.22 -0.78
N LYS A 24 0.31 3.49 -1.18
CA LYS A 24 1.25 4.57 -0.80
C LYS A 24 1.25 4.80 0.71
N ARG A 25 0.06 4.88 1.33
CA ARG A 25 -0.09 5.06 2.78
C ARG A 25 0.59 3.92 3.55
N ASP A 26 0.32 2.68 3.17
CA ASP A 26 0.83 1.51 3.87
C ASP A 26 2.36 1.41 3.73
N ARG A 27 2.90 1.79 2.55
CA ARG A 27 4.35 1.96 2.33
C ARG A 27 4.96 3.01 3.26
N GLU A 28 4.36 4.19 3.37
CA GLU A 28 4.85 5.26 4.24
C GLU A 28 4.84 4.84 5.72
N ILE A 29 3.80 4.14 6.16
CA ILE A 29 3.73 3.61 7.53
C ILE A 29 4.86 2.60 7.76
N ALA A 30 5.06 1.63 6.87
CA ALA A 30 6.14 0.66 7.03
C ALA A 30 7.52 1.31 7.04
N LEU A 31 7.78 2.31 6.20
CA LEU A 31 9.03 3.08 6.20
C LEU A 31 9.27 3.79 7.53
N ASN A 32 8.22 4.32 8.17
CA ASN A 32 8.35 4.95 9.48
C ASN A 32 8.55 3.91 10.59
N LEU A 33 7.85 2.78 10.55
CA LEU A 33 8.02 1.70 11.52
C LEU A 33 9.40 1.02 11.42
N LEU A 34 10.00 0.97 10.22
CA LEU A 34 11.36 0.48 10.01
C LEU A 34 12.44 1.31 10.73
N LYS A 35 12.12 2.54 11.17
CA LYS A 35 13.01 3.40 11.97
C LYS A 35 12.91 3.11 13.48
N THR A 36 12.04 2.19 13.88
CA THR A 36 11.83 1.77 15.26
C THR A 36 12.45 0.39 15.51
N ASP A 37 12.46 -0.09 16.76
CA ASP A 37 12.97 -1.40 17.13
C ASP A 37 11.98 -2.56 16.86
N LEU A 38 10.94 -2.34 16.05
CA LEU A 38 9.98 -3.37 15.68
C LEU A 38 10.59 -4.41 14.72
N SER A 39 10.20 -5.66 14.90
CA SER A 39 10.53 -6.75 13.96
C SER A 39 9.74 -6.61 12.65
N LEU A 40 10.27 -7.17 11.55
CA LEU A 40 9.59 -7.14 10.25
C LEU A 40 8.18 -7.77 10.29
N ILE A 41 7.98 -8.79 11.15
CA ILE A 41 6.68 -9.45 11.34
C ILE A 41 5.67 -8.47 11.94
N GLN A 42 6.05 -7.73 12.99
CA GLN A 42 5.16 -6.74 13.61
C GLN A 42 4.80 -5.60 12.65
N ILE A 43 5.74 -5.20 11.80
CA ILE A 43 5.49 -4.19 10.75
C ILE A 43 4.52 -4.76 9.70
N SER A 44 4.66 -6.02 9.33
CA SER A 44 3.75 -6.72 8.41
C SER A 44 2.33 -6.78 8.98
N GLU A 45 2.18 -7.14 10.25
CA GLU A 45 0.88 -7.16 10.94
C GLU A 45 0.23 -5.77 11.02
N ALA A 46 1.01 -4.72 11.28
CA ALA A 46 0.50 -3.36 11.42
C ALA A 46 0.10 -2.71 10.08
N THR A 47 0.76 -3.09 8.98
CA THR A 47 0.57 -2.47 7.66
C THR A 47 -0.19 -3.34 6.66
N GLY A 48 -0.34 -4.63 6.95
CA GLY A 48 -0.89 -5.62 6.02
C GLY A 48 0.05 -5.94 4.85
N MET A 49 1.30 -5.46 4.88
CA MET A 49 2.26 -5.63 3.80
C MET A 49 3.09 -6.91 4.02
N PRO A 50 3.41 -7.68 2.95
CA PRO A 50 4.24 -8.88 3.09
C PRO A 50 5.63 -8.58 3.68
N VAL A 51 6.14 -9.50 4.50
CA VAL A 51 7.46 -9.38 5.14
C VAL A 51 8.56 -9.21 4.08
N GLU A 52 8.46 -9.91 2.94
CA GLU A 52 9.42 -9.84 1.85
C GLU A 52 9.48 -8.44 1.23
N ASP A 53 8.34 -7.75 1.11
CA ASP A 53 8.29 -6.40 0.55
C ASP A 53 8.81 -5.35 1.54
N ILE A 54 8.52 -5.53 2.83
CA ILE A 54 9.10 -4.69 3.90
C ILE A 54 10.63 -4.88 3.95
N GLN A 55 11.12 -6.11 3.75
CA GLN A 55 12.57 -6.38 3.69
C GLN A 55 13.23 -5.62 2.53
N LYS A 56 12.65 -5.64 1.32
CA LYS A 56 13.14 -4.85 0.19
C LYS A 56 13.16 -3.35 0.52
N LEU A 57 12.10 -2.81 1.13
CA LEU A 57 12.04 -1.41 1.56
C LEU A 57 13.12 -1.02 2.57
N LYS A 58 13.57 -1.98 3.39
CA LYS A 58 14.69 -1.79 4.33
C LYS A 58 16.04 -1.81 3.61
N GLU A 59 16.19 -2.67 2.61
CA GLU A 59 17.41 -2.78 1.80
C GLU A 59 17.59 -1.56 0.89
N ASP A 60 16.52 -1.05 0.29
CA ASP A 60 16.50 0.16 -0.56
C ASP A 60 16.84 1.46 0.19
N GLN A 61 16.83 1.43 1.54
CA GLN A 61 17.19 2.57 2.39
C GLN A 61 18.68 2.61 2.79
N LYS A 62 19.46 1.58 2.44
CA LYS A 62 20.91 1.53 2.69
C LYS A 62 21.69 2.23 1.58
#